data_AF-A0A0B6YGG4-F1
#
_entry.id   AF-A0A0B6YGG4-F1
#
_cell.length_a   1.000
_cell.length_b   1.000
_cell.length_c   1.000
_cell.angle_alpha   90.00
_cell.angle_beta   90.00
_cell.angle_gamma   90.00
#
_symmetry.space_group_name_H-M   'P 1'
#
loop_
_entity.id
_entity.type
_entity.pdbx_description
1 polymer ?
#
loop_
_entity_poly.entity_id
_entity_poly.type
_entity_poly.pdbx_seq_one_letter_code
_entity_poly.pdbx_strand_id
1 'polypeptide(L)' 'LTSTLEDLNFSDNIALLYHTHKDMQEKICRLNQYSQMVRLKINQKKTEITTELRYLSTGKN' A
#
# COMPACT_ATOMS: atom_id res chain seq x y z
N LEU A 1 1.03 -25.54 -18.85
CA LEU A 1 2.16 -24.64 -18.57
C LEU A 1 1.63 -23.22 -18.40
N THR A 2 1.20 -22.88 -17.18
CA THR A 2 0.97 -21.49 -16.75
C THR A 2 1.21 -21.52 -15.26
N SER A 3 2.49 -21.52 -14.87
CA SER A 3 2.87 -21.08 -13.53
C SER A 3 2.44 -19.63 -13.43
N THR A 4 1.20 -19.40 -13.01
CA THR A 4 0.77 -18.11 -12.50
C THR A 4 1.80 -17.72 -11.46
N LEU A 5 2.46 -16.58 -11.68
CA LEU A 5 3.30 -15.95 -10.70
C LEU A 5 2.44 -15.68 -9.46
N GLU A 6 2.36 -16.65 -8.55
CA GLU A 6 1.71 -16.51 -7.25
C GLU A 6 2.38 -15.39 -6.43
N ASP A 7 3.64 -15.08 -6.75
CA ASP A 7 4.42 -13.97 -6.18
C ASP A 7 4.00 -12.58 -6.68
N LEU A 8 3.36 -12.45 -7.86
CA LEU A 8 2.92 -11.15 -8.38
C LEU A 8 1.59 -10.69 -7.76
N ASN A 9 0.95 -11.55 -6.97
CA ASN A 9 -0.23 -11.23 -6.15
C ASN A 9 0.16 -10.67 -4.75
N PHE A 10 1.45 -10.68 -4.41
CA PHE A 10 2.05 -9.85 -3.35
C PHE A 10 2.51 -8.54 -4.02
N SER A 11 1.94 -7.36 -3.91
CA SER A 11 1.15 -6.75 -2.85
C SER A 11 0.65 -5.40 -3.39
N ASP A 12 -0.66 -5.21 -3.56
CA ASP A 12 -1.26 -3.87 -3.77
C ASP A 12 -1.12 -2.96 -2.53
N ASN A 13 -0.57 -3.51 -1.43
CA ASN A 13 -0.42 -2.78 -0.17
C ASN A 13 0.86 -1.94 -0.21
N ILE A 14 0.69 -0.65 0.01
CA ILE A 14 1.77 0.34 0.14
C ILE A 14 1.76 0.85 1.58
N ALA A 15 2.92 0.81 2.25
CA ALA A 15 3.10 1.44 3.56
C ALA A 15 3.81 2.79 3.40
N LEU A 16 3.24 3.85 3.98
CA LEU A 16 3.82 5.18 3.99
C LEU A 16 4.29 5.53 5.40
N LEU A 17 5.60 5.66 5.58
CA LEU A 17 6.18 6.19 6.82
C LEU A 17 6.06 7.71 6.84
N TYR A 18 5.66 8.29 7.97
CA TYR A 18 5.60 9.73 8.19
C TYR A 18 6.07 10.09 9.59
N HIS A 19 6.57 11.31 9.79
CA HIS A 19 7.07 11.79 11.07
C HIS A 19 6.09 12.76 11.74
N THR A 20 5.35 13.53 10.94
CA THR A 20 4.27 14.42 11.41
C THR A 20 2.94 14.13 10.71
N HIS A 21 1.83 14.56 11.30
CA HIS A 21 0.52 14.48 10.65
C HIS A 21 0.47 15.26 9.33
N LYS A 22 1.20 16.37 9.22
CA LYS A 22 1.28 17.14 7.97
C LYS A 22 1.96 16.33 6.86
N ASP A 23 3.08 15.68 7.18
CA ASP A 23 3.80 14.82 6.22
C ASP A 23 2.93 13.65 5.74
N MET A 24 2.14 13.07 6.64
CA MET A 24 1.18 12.01 6.31
C MET A 24 0.17 12.48 5.26
N GLN A 25 -0.46 13.63 5.51
CA GLN A 25 -1.48 14.19 4.61
C GLN A 25 -0.90 14.51 3.22
N GLU A 26 0.29 15.11 3.18
CA GLU A 26 0.98 15.39 1.92
C GLU A 26 1.32 14.11 1.14
N LYS A 27 1.81 13.06 1.83
CA LYS A 27 2.13 11.77 1.22
C LYS A 27 0.88 11.04 0.69
N ILE A 28 -0.22 11.05 1.44
CA ILE A 28 -1.50 10.46 1.01
C ILE A 28 -2.06 11.21 -0.20
N CYS A 29 -2.02 12.54 -0.18
CA CYS A 29 -2.50 13.37 -1.30
C CYS A 29 -1.73 13.07 -2.59
N ARG A 30 -0.39 13.05 -2.52
CA ARG A 30 0.46 12.70 -3.65
C ARG A 30 0.24 11.28 -4.15
N LEU A 31 0.12 10.30 -3.25
CA LEU A 31 -0.16 8.91 -3.63
C LEU A 31 -1.48 8.82 -4.41
N ASN A 32 -2.52 9.53 -3.97
CA ASN A 32 -3.81 9.58 -4.65
C ASN A 32 -3.74 10.28 -6.02
N GLN A 33 -2.89 11.30 -6.18
CA GLN A 33 -2.66 11.94 -7.48
C GLN A 33 -1.98 10.96 -8.44
N TYR A 34 -0.90 10.29 -8.00
CA TYR A 34 -0.18 9.32 -8.84
C TYR A 34 -1.03 8.11 -9.18
N SER A 35 -1.83 7.58 -8.25
CA SER A 35 -2.70 6.44 -8.53
C SER A 35 -3.68 6.76 -9.66
N GLN A 36 -4.25 7.97 -9.69
CA GLN A 36 -5.14 8.41 -10.76
C GLN A 36 -4.42 8.49 -12.12
N MET A 37 -3.17 8.96 -12.15
CA MET A 37 -2.37 9.04 -13.38
C MET A 37 -2.13 7.65 -14.00
N VAL A 38 -1.95 6.63 -13.16
CA VAL A 38 -1.79 5.23 -13.60
C VAL A 38 -3.10 4.45 -13.64
N ARG A 39 -4.24 5.14 -13.50
CA ARG A 39 -5.60 4.56 -13.51
C ARG A 39 -5.85 3.50 -12.43
N LEU A 40 -5.17 3.62 -11.29
CA LEU A 40 -5.39 2.84 -10.08
C LEU A 40 -6.25 3.60 -9.07
N LYS A 41 -7.03 2.86 -8.28
CA LYS A 41 -7.88 3.40 -7.21
C LYS A 41 -7.41 2.89 -5.85
N ILE A 42 -7.12 3.82 -4.94
CA ILE A 42 -6.81 3.48 -3.55
C ILE A 42 -8.08 2.96 -2.85
N ASN A 43 -7.97 1.79 -2.23
CA ASN A 43 -9.06 1.21 -1.46
C ASN A 43 -9.11 1.82 -0.05
N GLN A 44 -9.86 2.91 0.09
CA GLN A 44 -10.02 3.63 1.36
C GLN A 44 -10.58 2.77 2.51
N LYS A 45 -11.30 1.67 2.22
CA LYS A 45 -11.82 0.77 3.26
C LYS A 45 -10.73 -0.12 3.87
N LYS A 46 -9.64 -0.39 3.12
CA LYS A 46 -8.49 -1.18 3.55
C LYS A 46 -7.29 -0.33 3.96
N THR A 47 -7.33 0.98 3.69
CA THR A 47 -6.27 1.90 4.11
C THR A 47 -6.37 2.12 5.62
N GLU A 48 -5.29 1.78 6.32
CA GLU A 48 -5.18 1.95 7.77
C GLU A 48 -4.06 2.94 8.11
N ILE A 49 -4.28 3.78 9.12
CA ILE A 49 -3.24 4.61 9.73
C ILE A 49 -2.85 3.92 11.03
N THR A 50 -1.60 3.49 11.13
CA THR A 50 -1.07 2.77 12.30
C THR A 50 0.27 3.35 12.72
N THR A 51 0.56 3.30 14.02
CA THR A 51 1.87 3.62 14.60
C THR A 51 2.86 2.46 14.50
N GLU A 52 2.39 1.25 14.18
CA GLU A 52 3.21 0.05 14.02
C GLU A 52 3.08 -0.49 12.59
N LEU A 53 4.20 -0.58 11.86
CA LEU A 53 4.21 -1.23 10.55
C LEU A 53 4.05 -2.75 10.72
N ARG A 54 2.85 -3.26 10.45
CA ARG A 54 2.61 -4.70 10.31
C ARG A 54 2.89 -5.11 8.87
N TYR A 55 4.11 -5.53 8.58
CA TYR A 55 4.39 -6.21 7.31
C TYR A 55 3.74 -7.60 7.34
N LEU A 56 3.05 -7.98 6.26
CA LEU A 56 2.60 -9.36 6.06
C LEU A 56 3.82 -10.20 5.68
N SER A 57 4.65 -10.59 6.65
CA SER A 57 5.71 -11.56 6.41
C SER A 57 5.16 -12.98 6.54
N THR A 58 5.16 -13.64 5.39
CA THR A 58 5.56 -15.03 5.14
C THR A 58 4.66 -16.13 5.67
N GLY A 59 4.25 -16.99 4.73
CA GLY A 59 3.51 -18.23 4.97
C GLY A 59 4.04 -19.00 6.17
N LYS A 60 3.10 -19.47 6.98
CA LYS A 60 3.37 -20.53 7.94
C LYS A 60 3.83 -21.76 7.18
N ASN A 61 4.91 -22.37 7.67
CA ASN A 61 5.47 -23.66 7.28
C ASN A 61 4.41 -24.73 7.02
#